data_AF-A0A937BGQ5-F1
#
_entry.id   AF-A0A937BGQ5-F1
#
_cell.length_a   1.000
_cell.length_b   1.000
_cell.length_c   1.000
_cell.angle_alpha   90.00
_cell.angle_beta   90.00
_cell.angle_gamma   90.00
#
_symmetry.space_group_name_H-M   'P 1'
#
loop_
_entity.id
_entity.type
_entity.pdbx_description
1 polymer ?
#
loop_
_entity_poly.entity_id
_entity_poly.type
_entity_poly.pdbx_seq_one_letter_code
_entity_poly.pdbx_strand_id
1 'polypeptide(L)'
;MQVAQPKGLEAKGPNAVVASTHRDDRNDAKAPEPLSLEAQGLQAQGLQAKKPKAPKATDQEPIEKQLWKTADKLRKNIDAAEYKHIVLGLVFLKYISDAFVELYDKLKAEESAGADPEDKDEYKAENVFFVPPGARWSFLQSHAKQPTIGKTVDEAMDAIERENDSLKGVLPKVYARQNLDPTSLGGLIDLIGNIALGDAKSRSADVLGHVFEYFLGEFALAEGKKGGQFYTPRSVVELLVKMLEPYKGRVFDPCCGSGGMFVQSEKFVTEHQGKVNDISIYGQESNQTTWRLAKMNLAIRGLDSSQVKWNSEGSFLNDAHKDLKADYIIANPP
;
A
#
# COMPACT_ATOMS: atom_id res chain seq x y z
N MET A 1 -49.89 -24.57 19.88
CA MET A 1 -51.12 -24.18 20.62
C MET A 1 -50.74 -24.01 22.08
N GLN A 2 -51.50 -23.22 22.85
CA GLN A 2 -51.15 -22.70 24.19
C GLN A 2 -49.98 -21.69 24.22
N VAL A 3 -50.00 -20.84 25.25
CA VAL A 3 -49.28 -19.56 25.40
C VAL A 3 -48.96 -19.38 26.88
N ALA A 4 -47.75 -18.95 27.24
CA ALA A 4 -47.45 -18.44 28.59
C ALA A 4 -46.19 -17.55 28.65
N GLN A 5 -46.42 -16.25 28.86
CA GLN A 5 -45.52 -15.27 29.49
C GLN A 5 -46.42 -14.24 30.19
N PRO A 6 -45.92 -13.40 31.11
CA PRO A 6 -44.80 -13.59 32.04
C PRO A 6 -45.23 -13.33 33.50
N LYS A 7 -44.33 -13.51 34.47
CA LYS A 7 -44.37 -12.78 35.76
C LYS A 7 -42.95 -12.47 36.22
N GLY A 8 -42.69 -11.19 36.53
CA GLY A 8 -41.54 -10.76 37.30
C GLY A 8 -41.94 -10.43 38.74
N LEU A 9 -40.94 -10.25 39.61
CA LEU A 9 -41.11 -9.57 40.90
C LEU A 9 -39.77 -8.93 41.32
N GLU A 10 -39.84 -7.79 42.00
CA GLU A 10 -38.67 -6.95 42.29
C GLU A 10 -38.02 -7.23 43.65
N ALA A 11 -36.73 -6.90 43.72
CA ALA A 11 -35.98 -6.33 44.84
C ALA A 11 -36.30 -6.75 46.30
N LYS A 12 -35.26 -7.27 46.98
CA LYS A 12 -34.74 -6.68 48.23
C LYS A 12 -33.37 -7.24 48.62
N GLY A 13 -32.43 -6.34 48.91
CA GLY A 13 -31.39 -6.57 49.92
C GLY A 13 -31.84 -5.95 51.26
N PRO A 14 -30.92 -5.70 52.22
CA PRO A 14 -29.49 -6.01 52.22
C PRO A 14 -29.11 -7.00 53.35
N ASN A 15 -27.83 -7.32 53.49
CA ASN A 15 -27.24 -7.43 54.82
C ASN A 15 -25.73 -7.15 54.79
N ALA A 16 -25.21 -6.56 55.86
CA ALA A 16 -23.80 -6.24 56.03
C ALA A 16 -23.21 -6.98 57.23
N VAL A 17 -21.91 -7.28 57.18
CA VAL A 17 -21.12 -7.67 58.36
C VAL A 17 -19.88 -6.78 58.40
N VAL A 18 -19.60 -6.22 59.57
CA VAL A 18 -18.51 -5.26 59.80
C VAL A 18 -17.45 -5.92 60.69
N ALA A 19 -16.17 -5.69 60.38
CA ALA A 19 -15.07 -5.92 61.31
C ALA A 19 -14.02 -4.80 61.15
N SER A 20 -13.89 -3.97 62.19
CA SER A 20 -12.78 -3.01 62.43
C SER A 20 -11.65 -3.72 63.23
N THR A 21 -10.53 -3.13 63.67
CA THR A 21 -9.90 -1.77 63.64
C THR A 21 -8.55 -1.84 62.87
N HIS A 22 -7.64 -0.86 62.71
CA HIS A 22 -7.33 0.47 63.30
C HIS A 22 -7.03 1.50 62.18
N ARG A 23 -7.03 2.84 62.32
CA ARG A 23 -7.09 3.80 63.46
C ARG A 23 -5.88 3.95 64.40
N ASP A 24 -4.94 4.83 64.05
CA ASP A 24 -4.63 6.08 64.80
C ASP A 24 -3.55 6.93 64.06
N ASP A 25 -3.34 8.23 64.31
CA ASP A 25 -4.30 9.34 64.48
C ASP A 25 -3.57 10.71 64.49
N ARG A 26 -4.15 11.74 63.85
CA ARG A 26 -3.84 13.18 64.07
C ARG A 26 -2.39 13.64 63.71
N ASN A 27 -2.08 14.94 63.58
CA ASN A 27 -2.87 16.15 63.88
C ASN A 27 -2.60 17.30 62.88
N ASP A 28 -3.60 18.14 62.63
CA ASP A 28 -3.46 19.39 61.84
C ASP A 28 -2.85 20.55 62.65
N ALA A 29 -2.14 21.47 61.98
CA ALA A 29 -1.81 22.80 62.49
C ALA A 29 -1.67 23.83 61.36
N LYS A 30 -2.13 25.07 61.58
CA LYS A 30 -2.16 26.16 60.58
C LYS A 30 -0.82 26.88 60.41
N ALA A 31 -0.64 27.49 59.24
CA ALA A 31 0.47 28.41 58.94
C ALA A 31 0.25 29.84 59.50
N PRO A 32 1.33 30.62 59.69
CA PRO A 32 1.31 32.08 59.72
C PRO A 32 1.74 32.70 58.37
N GLU A 33 1.39 33.97 58.16
CA GLU A 33 1.77 34.79 57.00
C GLU A 33 3.01 35.69 57.29
N PRO A 34 3.54 36.50 56.34
CA PRO A 34 4.99 36.73 56.25
C PRO A 34 5.55 37.91 57.07
N LEU A 35 6.88 37.89 57.24
CA LEU A 35 7.69 39.08 57.57
C LEU A 35 8.61 39.43 56.40
N SER A 36 8.55 40.69 55.98
CA SER A 36 9.41 41.28 54.94
C SER A 36 10.65 41.94 55.54
N LEU A 37 11.82 41.70 54.97
CA LEU A 37 13.00 42.57 55.14
C LEU A 37 13.98 42.36 53.96
N GLU A 38 14.42 43.46 53.35
CA GLU A 38 15.32 43.44 52.19
C GLU A 38 16.78 43.31 52.62
N ALA A 39 17.56 42.47 51.93
CA ALA A 39 19.01 42.39 52.09
C ALA A 39 19.70 42.16 50.73
N GLN A 40 20.42 43.18 50.29
CA GLN A 40 21.01 43.36 48.97
C GLN A 40 21.93 42.21 48.51
N GLY A 41 21.87 41.92 47.21
CA GLY A 41 22.45 40.74 46.58
C GLY A 41 23.97 40.61 46.52
N LEU A 42 24.39 39.38 46.21
CA LEU A 42 25.70 39.00 45.72
C LEU A 42 25.52 37.83 44.72
N GLN A 43 26.19 37.88 43.57
CA GLN A 43 26.02 36.89 42.51
C GLN A 43 26.90 35.64 42.76
N ALA A 44 26.28 34.47 42.83
CA ALA A 44 26.97 33.17 42.77
C ALA A 44 26.57 32.43 41.48
N GLN A 45 27.55 32.11 40.64
CA GLN A 45 27.32 31.41 39.38
C GLN A 45 27.09 29.91 39.63
N GLY A 46 25.84 29.45 39.47
CA GLY A 46 25.48 28.06 39.73
C GLY A 46 26.03 27.09 38.68
N LEU A 47 26.83 26.10 39.10
CA LEU A 47 27.22 24.96 38.26
C LEU A 47 25.99 24.08 38.00
N GLN A 48 25.36 24.22 36.83
CA GLN A 48 24.35 23.27 36.37
C GLN A 48 25.02 22.00 35.84
N ALA A 49 24.90 20.89 36.58
CA ALA A 49 25.30 19.58 36.11
C ALA A 49 24.48 19.19 34.86
N LYS A 50 25.15 19.06 33.70
CA LYS A 50 24.50 18.62 32.47
C LYS A 50 24.02 17.18 32.62
N LYS A 51 22.70 16.96 32.66
CA LYS A 51 22.12 15.62 32.49
C LYS A 51 22.69 14.99 31.22
N PRO A 52 23.10 13.70 31.22
CA PRO A 52 23.54 13.05 30.00
C PRO A 52 22.40 13.07 28.99
N LYS A 53 22.69 13.48 27.75
CA LYS A 53 21.73 13.32 26.66
C LYS A 53 21.52 11.82 26.44
N ALA A 54 20.27 11.38 26.39
CA ALA A 54 19.94 10.08 25.84
C ALA A 54 20.58 9.95 24.45
N PRO A 55 21.07 8.75 24.05
CA PRO A 55 21.56 8.56 22.70
C PRO A 55 20.46 8.94 21.70
N LYS A 56 20.81 9.72 20.67
CA LYS A 56 19.89 9.89 19.54
C LYS A 56 19.60 8.50 18.98
N ALA A 57 18.32 8.17 18.82
CA ALA A 57 17.95 7.13 17.88
C ALA A 57 18.55 7.49 16.51
N THR A 58 19.14 6.52 15.83
CA THR A 58 19.52 6.70 14.43
C THR A 58 18.23 6.68 13.61
N ASP A 59 17.70 7.86 13.31
CA ASP A 59 16.59 8.06 12.38
C ASP A 59 17.03 7.58 10.98
N GLN A 60 16.99 6.27 10.75
CA GLN A 60 17.15 5.69 9.44
C GLN A 60 15.91 6.07 8.62
N GLU A 61 16.13 6.81 7.55
CA GLU A 61 15.06 7.25 6.67
C GLU A 61 14.32 6.03 6.08
N PRO A 62 12.97 6.01 6.09
CA PRO A 62 12.20 4.88 5.54
C PRO A 62 12.62 4.47 4.12
N ILE A 63 12.57 3.16 3.86
CA ILE A 63 13.14 2.56 2.64
C ILE A 63 12.54 3.15 1.36
N GLU A 64 11.24 3.41 1.35
CA GLU A 64 10.51 4.01 0.23
C GLU A 64 11.04 5.41 -0.12
N LYS A 65 11.51 6.18 0.87
CA LYS A 65 12.12 7.50 0.68
C LYS A 65 13.56 7.41 0.17
N GLN A 66 14.33 6.43 0.64
CA GLN A 66 15.68 6.16 0.13
C GLN A 66 15.65 5.72 -1.34
N LEU A 67 14.71 4.82 -1.68
CA LEU A 67 14.47 4.35 -3.03
C LEU A 67 14.00 5.50 -3.93
N TRP A 68 13.03 6.31 -3.48
CA TRP A 68 12.53 7.48 -4.22
C TRP A 68 13.65 8.47 -4.54
N LYS A 69 14.45 8.88 -3.54
CA LYS A 69 15.63 9.76 -3.71
C LYS A 69 16.73 9.19 -4.59
N THR A 70 16.66 7.92 -4.97
CA THR A 70 17.65 7.27 -5.83
C THR A 70 17.07 7.06 -7.24
N ALA A 71 15.79 6.75 -7.36
CA ALA A 71 15.05 6.76 -8.63
C ALA A 71 14.99 8.18 -9.24
N ASP A 72 14.61 9.21 -8.48
CA ASP A 72 14.52 10.58 -9.02
C ASP A 72 15.88 11.13 -9.52
N LYS A 73 17.02 10.65 -8.97
CA LYS A 73 18.35 10.95 -9.54
C LYS A 73 18.60 10.28 -10.89
N LEU A 74 18.02 9.09 -11.12
CA LEU A 74 18.14 8.33 -12.37
C LEU A 74 17.20 8.85 -13.47
N ARG A 75 16.19 9.64 -13.11
CA ARG A 75 15.26 10.34 -14.03
C ARG A 75 15.96 11.29 -15.03
N LYS A 76 17.07 11.89 -14.62
CA LYS A 76 17.82 12.91 -15.39
C LYS A 76 16.91 14.02 -15.92
N ASN A 77 16.63 14.03 -17.23
CA ASN A 77 15.89 15.08 -17.94
C ASN A 77 14.45 14.67 -18.30
N ILE A 78 13.98 13.50 -17.86
CA ILE A 78 12.64 12.99 -18.17
C ILE A 78 11.61 13.69 -17.26
N ASP A 79 10.42 14.01 -17.77
CA ASP A 79 9.35 14.59 -16.95
C ASP A 79 8.75 13.56 -15.96
N ALA A 80 8.20 14.02 -14.84
CA ALA A 80 7.54 13.17 -13.85
C ALA A 80 6.38 12.35 -14.45
N ALA A 81 5.59 12.95 -15.36
CA ALA A 81 4.46 12.27 -15.99
C ALA A 81 4.86 11.15 -16.95
N GLU A 82 6.07 11.20 -17.53
CA GLU A 82 6.64 10.08 -18.30
C GLU A 82 7.35 9.08 -17.38
N TYR A 83 8.19 9.56 -16.46
CA TYR A 83 9.06 8.74 -15.64
C TYR A 83 8.29 7.79 -14.70
N LYS A 84 7.10 8.19 -14.23
CA LYS A 84 6.24 7.33 -13.40
C LYS A 84 5.94 5.97 -14.04
N HIS A 85 5.79 5.91 -15.37
CA HIS A 85 5.48 4.66 -16.06
C HIS A 85 6.70 3.74 -16.14
N ILE A 86 7.89 4.30 -16.31
CA ILE A 86 9.16 3.57 -16.29
C ILE A 86 9.35 2.94 -14.91
N VAL A 87 9.25 3.74 -13.83
CA VAL A 87 9.52 3.28 -12.46
C VAL A 87 8.42 2.34 -11.93
N LEU A 88 7.14 2.74 -11.99
CA LEU A 88 6.05 1.91 -11.44
C LEU A 88 5.91 0.59 -12.21
N GLY A 89 6.15 0.59 -13.52
CA GLY A 89 6.20 -0.65 -14.32
C GLY A 89 7.32 -1.60 -13.88
N LEU A 90 8.50 -1.08 -13.52
CA LEU A 90 9.60 -1.91 -13.02
C LEU A 90 9.36 -2.41 -11.58
N VAL A 91 8.71 -1.62 -10.72
CA VAL A 91 8.29 -2.08 -9.38
C VAL A 91 7.24 -3.20 -9.50
N PHE A 92 6.28 -3.06 -10.43
CA PHE A 92 5.32 -4.13 -10.75
C PHE A 92 6.02 -5.39 -11.30
N LEU A 93 6.96 -5.23 -12.23
CA LEU A 93 7.74 -6.33 -12.83
C LEU A 93 8.61 -7.07 -11.81
N LYS A 94 9.15 -6.37 -10.81
CA LYS A 94 9.84 -6.97 -9.66
C LYS A 94 8.88 -7.78 -8.80
N TYR A 95 7.71 -7.22 -8.46
CA TYR A 95 6.69 -7.89 -7.65
C TYR A 95 6.23 -9.22 -8.28
N ILE A 96 5.84 -9.20 -9.55
CA ILE A 96 5.37 -10.43 -10.22
C ILE A 96 6.50 -11.44 -10.40
N SER A 97 7.74 -10.99 -10.60
CA SER A 97 8.91 -11.89 -10.65
C SER A 97 9.19 -12.55 -9.31
N ASP A 98 9.08 -11.82 -8.19
CA ASP A 98 9.29 -12.36 -6.85
C ASP A 98 8.19 -13.38 -6.48
N ALA A 99 6.93 -13.06 -6.77
CA ALA A 99 5.80 -13.96 -6.55
C ALA A 99 5.91 -15.23 -7.41
N PHE A 100 6.26 -15.09 -8.70
CA PHE A 100 6.52 -16.21 -9.59
C PHE A 100 7.67 -17.10 -9.07
N VAL A 101 8.80 -16.51 -8.66
CA VAL A 101 9.95 -17.26 -8.15
C VAL A 101 9.66 -17.89 -6.77
N GLU A 102 8.79 -17.31 -5.95
CA GLU A 102 8.33 -17.98 -4.72
C GLU A 102 7.53 -19.25 -5.02
N LEU A 103 6.59 -19.21 -5.99
CA LEU A 103 5.80 -20.39 -6.34
C LEU A 103 6.59 -21.40 -7.18
N TYR A 104 7.48 -20.94 -8.07
CA TYR A 104 8.42 -21.79 -8.80
C TYR A 104 9.27 -22.65 -7.86
N ASP A 105 9.86 -22.06 -6.82
CA ASP A 105 10.68 -22.79 -5.85
C ASP A 105 9.88 -23.85 -5.07
N LYS A 106 8.57 -23.63 -4.85
CA LYS A 106 7.66 -24.60 -4.21
C LYS A 106 7.32 -25.75 -5.17
N LEU A 107 6.79 -25.42 -6.35
CA LEU A 107 6.45 -26.40 -7.39
C LEU A 107 7.67 -27.25 -7.78
N LYS A 108 8.87 -26.66 -7.82
CA LYS A 108 10.11 -27.38 -8.12
C LYS A 108 10.56 -28.35 -7.01
N ALA A 109 10.18 -28.11 -5.75
CA ALA A 109 10.37 -29.09 -4.67
C ALA A 109 9.33 -30.22 -4.75
N GLU A 110 8.14 -29.92 -5.24
CA GLU A 110 7.00 -30.85 -5.35
C GLU A 110 6.91 -31.55 -6.73
N GLU A 111 7.85 -31.28 -7.65
CA GLU A 111 8.00 -31.92 -8.96
C GLU A 111 8.03 -33.46 -8.87
N SER A 112 8.63 -34.00 -7.80
CA SER A 112 8.65 -35.46 -7.53
C SER A 112 7.29 -36.05 -7.14
N ALA A 113 6.32 -35.22 -6.77
CA ALA A 113 4.93 -35.59 -6.51
C ALA A 113 3.99 -35.31 -7.71
N GLY A 114 4.49 -34.66 -8.77
CA GLY A 114 3.77 -34.44 -10.03
C GLY A 114 3.44 -33.00 -10.40
N ALA A 115 3.90 -32.00 -9.62
CA ALA A 115 3.75 -30.58 -9.95
C ALA A 115 4.64 -30.18 -11.14
N ASP A 116 4.19 -29.25 -11.99
CA ASP A 116 5.00 -28.70 -13.10
C ASP A 116 5.30 -27.20 -12.88
N PRO A 117 6.55 -26.83 -12.56
CA PRO A 117 6.94 -25.44 -12.33
C PRO A 117 7.04 -24.58 -13.61
N GLU A 118 6.69 -25.10 -14.79
CA GLU A 118 6.52 -24.32 -16.02
C GLU A 118 5.09 -24.44 -16.62
N ASP A 119 4.16 -25.17 -15.98
CA ASP A 119 2.72 -25.07 -16.28
C ASP A 119 2.15 -23.77 -15.70
N LYS A 120 1.17 -23.17 -16.39
CA LYS A 120 0.57 -21.88 -16.09
C LYS A 120 -0.65 -22.00 -15.19
N ASP A 121 -1.37 -23.11 -15.25
CA ASP A 121 -2.60 -23.28 -14.46
C ASP A 121 -2.30 -23.44 -12.95
N GLU A 122 -1.12 -23.97 -12.58
CA GLU A 122 -0.59 -23.98 -11.20
C GLU A 122 -0.48 -22.54 -10.62
N TYR A 123 0.13 -21.62 -11.37
CA TYR A 123 0.26 -20.21 -10.95
C TYR A 123 -1.09 -19.52 -10.84
N LYS A 124 -1.98 -19.81 -11.79
CA LYS A 124 -3.32 -19.25 -11.87
C LYS A 124 -4.23 -19.70 -10.72
N ALA A 125 -4.05 -20.93 -10.21
CA ALA A 125 -4.77 -21.41 -9.02
C ALA A 125 -4.43 -20.57 -7.79
N GLU A 126 -3.14 -20.23 -7.61
CA GLU A 126 -2.63 -19.41 -6.50
C GLU A 126 -2.73 -17.88 -6.76
N ASN A 127 -3.39 -17.46 -7.84
CA ASN A 127 -3.51 -16.05 -8.28
C ASN A 127 -2.16 -15.35 -8.57
N VAL A 128 -1.12 -16.11 -8.88
CA VAL A 128 0.20 -15.63 -9.29
C VAL A 128 0.26 -15.47 -10.82
N PHE A 129 0.91 -14.42 -11.31
CA PHE A 129 1.13 -14.25 -12.75
C PHE A 129 2.27 -15.13 -13.25
N PHE A 130 2.08 -15.78 -14.40
CA PHE A 130 3.14 -16.57 -15.04
C PHE A 130 4.19 -15.63 -15.65
N VAL A 131 5.47 -15.85 -15.33
CA VAL A 131 6.59 -15.02 -15.82
C VAL A 131 7.54 -15.88 -16.68
N PRO A 132 7.49 -15.74 -18.02
CA PRO A 132 8.38 -16.46 -18.93
C PRO A 132 9.87 -16.24 -18.63
N PRO A 133 10.77 -17.20 -18.94
CA PRO A 133 12.20 -17.10 -18.60
C PRO A 133 12.89 -15.80 -19.00
N GLY A 134 12.59 -15.25 -20.19
CA GLY A 134 13.14 -13.97 -20.67
C GLY A 134 12.55 -12.70 -20.01
N ALA A 135 11.56 -12.86 -19.13
CA ALA A 135 10.93 -11.77 -18.38
C ALA A 135 11.19 -11.84 -16.86
N ARG A 136 11.79 -12.93 -16.35
CA ARG A 136 12.14 -13.10 -14.93
C ARG A 136 13.18 -12.06 -14.53
N TRP A 137 13.05 -11.44 -13.35
CA TRP A 137 13.91 -10.33 -12.92
C TRP A 137 15.42 -10.62 -13.00
N SER A 138 15.86 -11.84 -12.71
CA SER A 138 17.26 -12.26 -12.81
C SER A 138 17.82 -12.20 -14.25
N PHE A 139 16.98 -12.48 -15.25
CA PHE A 139 17.34 -12.30 -16.67
C PHE A 139 17.53 -10.81 -16.97
N LEU A 140 16.58 -9.96 -16.57
CA LEU A 140 16.66 -8.51 -16.78
C LEU A 140 17.85 -7.88 -16.07
N GLN A 141 18.15 -8.30 -14.83
CA GLN A 141 19.29 -7.80 -14.06
C GLN A 141 20.64 -8.22 -14.66
N SER A 142 20.77 -9.47 -15.15
CA SER A 142 21.99 -9.90 -15.88
C SER A 142 22.18 -9.16 -17.22
N HIS A 143 21.11 -8.63 -17.80
CA HIS A 143 21.14 -7.82 -19.02
C HIS A 143 21.19 -6.30 -18.75
N ALA A 144 21.07 -5.85 -17.50
CA ALA A 144 20.88 -4.44 -17.12
C ALA A 144 21.95 -3.47 -17.66
N LYS A 145 23.16 -3.96 -17.91
CA LYS A 145 24.32 -3.19 -18.39
C LYS A 145 24.47 -3.18 -19.92
N GLN A 146 23.57 -3.83 -20.65
CA GLN A 146 23.60 -3.87 -22.11
C GLN A 146 22.87 -2.65 -22.72
N PRO A 147 23.33 -2.08 -23.85
CA PRO A 147 22.64 -0.97 -24.52
C PRO A 147 21.23 -1.34 -25.01
N THR A 148 20.96 -2.64 -25.15
CA THR A 148 19.67 -3.25 -25.54
C THR A 148 18.69 -3.42 -24.38
N ILE A 149 19.02 -3.03 -23.14
CA ILE A 149 18.16 -3.26 -21.97
C ILE A 149 16.75 -2.68 -22.14
N GLY A 150 16.61 -1.50 -22.76
CA GLY A 150 15.30 -0.90 -23.04
C GLY A 150 14.37 -1.81 -23.85
N LYS A 151 14.88 -2.34 -24.97
CA LYS A 151 14.17 -3.33 -25.80
C LYS A 151 13.90 -4.63 -25.04
N THR A 152 14.84 -5.05 -24.20
CA THR A 152 14.72 -6.29 -23.40
C THR A 152 13.57 -6.19 -22.38
N VAL A 153 13.38 -5.04 -21.74
CA VAL A 153 12.24 -4.81 -20.83
C VAL A 153 10.92 -4.70 -21.62
N ASP A 154 10.88 -4.00 -22.75
CA ASP A 154 9.67 -3.94 -23.59
C ASP A 154 9.23 -5.36 -24.06
N GLU A 155 10.18 -6.19 -24.50
CA GLU A 155 9.92 -7.59 -24.89
C GLU A 155 9.49 -8.48 -23.72
N ALA A 156 10.00 -8.23 -22.50
CA ALA A 156 9.55 -8.90 -21.29
C ALA A 156 8.10 -8.54 -20.92
N MET A 157 7.72 -7.25 -21.01
CA MET A 157 6.34 -6.81 -20.79
C MET A 157 5.39 -7.42 -21.83
N ASP A 158 5.77 -7.45 -23.11
CA ASP A 158 5.02 -8.14 -24.17
C ASP A 158 4.93 -9.66 -23.98
N ALA A 159 5.91 -10.29 -23.31
CA ALA A 159 5.85 -11.69 -22.94
C ALA A 159 4.83 -11.94 -21.80
N ILE A 160 4.88 -11.13 -20.74
CA ILE A 160 3.96 -11.26 -19.60
C ILE A 160 2.50 -11.02 -20.01
N GLU A 161 2.22 -9.99 -20.83
CA GLU A 161 0.85 -9.75 -21.32
C GLU A 161 0.30 -10.88 -22.21
N ARG A 162 1.17 -11.68 -22.85
CA ARG A 162 0.76 -12.81 -23.69
C ARG A 162 0.31 -14.00 -22.87
N GLU A 163 0.96 -14.26 -21.74
CA GLU A 163 0.64 -15.39 -20.88
C GLU A 163 -0.42 -15.07 -19.80
N ASN A 164 -0.75 -13.78 -19.59
CA ASN A 164 -1.66 -13.32 -18.54
C ASN A 164 -2.73 -12.36 -19.10
N ASP A 165 -3.87 -12.90 -19.55
CA ASP A 165 -4.97 -12.12 -20.17
C ASP A 165 -5.47 -10.93 -19.31
N SER A 166 -5.41 -11.04 -17.98
CA SER A 166 -5.80 -9.97 -17.03
C SER A 166 -4.88 -8.75 -17.05
N LEU A 167 -3.66 -8.88 -17.61
CA LEU A 167 -2.66 -7.82 -17.81
C LEU A 167 -2.60 -7.30 -19.25
N LYS A 168 -3.42 -7.81 -20.17
CA LYS A 168 -3.41 -7.44 -21.60
C LYS A 168 -3.63 -5.93 -21.80
N GLY A 169 -2.65 -5.26 -22.40
CA GLY A 169 -2.62 -3.80 -22.59
C GLY A 169 -2.41 -2.96 -21.32
N VAL A 170 -2.09 -3.58 -20.18
CA VAL A 170 -1.86 -2.92 -18.89
C VAL A 170 -0.42 -2.42 -18.73
N LEU A 171 0.56 -3.15 -19.24
CA LEU A 171 1.96 -2.94 -18.92
C LEU A 171 2.58 -1.83 -19.81
N PRO A 172 3.48 -0.98 -19.25
CA PRO A 172 4.14 0.06 -20.01
C PRO A 172 5.18 -0.53 -20.95
N LYS A 173 5.16 -0.12 -22.22
CA LYS A 173 6.08 -0.56 -23.30
C LYS A 173 6.75 0.68 -23.89
N VAL A 174 7.64 1.27 -23.09
CA VAL A 174 8.25 2.60 -23.31
C VAL A 174 9.75 2.61 -22.99
N TYR A 175 10.35 1.45 -22.76
CA TYR A 175 11.71 1.34 -22.24
C TYR A 175 12.79 1.48 -23.33
N ALA A 176 12.48 1.19 -24.59
CA ALA A 176 13.35 1.40 -25.75
C ALA A 176 13.32 2.84 -26.34
N ARG A 177 12.68 3.81 -25.67
CA ARG A 177 12.61 5.21 -26.14
C ARG A 177 13.97 5.90 -26.09
N GLN A 178 14.29 6.70 -27.12
CA GLN A 178 15.56 7.43 -27.21
C GLN A 178 15.80 8.47 -26.10
N ASN A 179 14.76 8.92 -25.38
CA ASN A 179 14.91 9.83 -24.24
C ASN A 179 15.24 9.11 -22.91
N LEU A 180 15.24 7.77 -22.88
CA LEU A 180 15.66 6.97 -21.73
C LEU A 180 17.08 6.43 -21.94
N ASP A 181 18.04 6.96 -21.20
CA ASP A 181 19.43 6.47 -21.21
C ASP A 181 19.51 5.02 -20.67
N PRO A 182 20.04 4.05 -21.45
CA PRO A 182 20.19 2.66 -21.02
C PRO A 182 20.96 2.50 -19.71
N THR A 183 21.94 3.37 -19.44
CA THR A 183 22.73 3.34 -18.19
C THR A 183 21.87 3.65 -16.97
N SER A 184 20.92 4.57 -17.11
CA SER A 184 20.00 4.97 -16.05
C SER A 184 18.88 3.95 -15.84
N LEU A 185 18.41 3.32 -16.92
CA LEU A 185 17.49 2.18 -16.84
C LEU A 185 18.15 0.97 -16.16
N GLY A 186 19.40 0.64 -16.51
CA GLY A 186 20.17 -0.40 -15.86
C GLY A 186 20.37 -0.15 -14.36
N GLY A 187 20.75 1.08 -13.99
CA GLY A 187 20.87 1.49 -12.59
C GLY A 187 19.54 1.45 -11.81
N LEU A 188 18.40 1.65 -12.49
CA LEU A 188 17.07 1.53 -11.89
C LEU A 188 16.66 0.07 -11.66
N ILE A 189 17.05 -0.84 -12.56
CA ILE A 189 16.88 -2.29 -12.38
C ILE A 189 17.76 -2.79 -11.23
N ASP A 190 19.03 -2.37 -11.16
CA ASP A 190 19.89 -2.71 -10.01
C ASP A 190 19.35 -2.11 -8.69
N LEU A 191 18.79 -0.89 -8.69
CA LEU A 191 18.15 -0.29 -7.52
C LEU A 191 16.93 -1.12 -7.03
N ILE A 192 16.01 -1.45 -7.94
CA ILE A 192 14.77 -2.18 -7.61
C ILE A 192 15.08 -3.66 -7.26
N GLY A 193 16.13 -4.25 -7.83
CA GLY A 193 16.59 -5.59 -7.48
C GLY A 193 16.94 -5.74 -6.00
N ASN A 194 17.55 -4.72 -5.40
CA ASN A 194 18.02 -4.74 -4.01
C ASN A 194 16.91 -4.61 -2.94
N ILE A 195 15.65 -4.33 -3.32
CA ILE A 195 14.54 -4.12 -2.37
C ILE A 195 14.23 -5.38 -1.54
N ALA A 196 14.52 -6.57 -2.07
CA ALA A 196 14.04 -7.85 -1.53
C ALA A 196 15.02 -8.60 -0.61
N LEU A 197 16.18 -8.03 -0.27
CA LEU A 197 17.31 -8.75 0.35
C LEU A 197 17.22 -8.93 1.89
N GLY A 198 16.01 -9.04 2.46
CA GLY A 198 15.77 -9.00 3.91
C GLY A 198 14.74 -9.99 4.44
N ASP A 199 15.04 -11.28 4.39
CA ASP A 199 14.37 -12.44 5.02
C ASP A 199 12.83 -12.59 4.87
N ALA A 200 12.39 -13.80 4.50
CA ALA A 200 11.00 -14.18 4.18
C ALA A 200 10.40 -13.42 2.98
N LYS A 201 10.29 -14.11 1.84
CA LYS A 201 9.83 -13.55 0.55
C LYS A 201 8.45 -12.87 0.61
N SER A 202 7.53 -13.33 1.46
CA SER A 202 6.23 -12.68 1.69
C SER A 202 6.33 -11.23 2.19
N ARG A 203 7.44 -10.84 2.84
CA ARG A 203 7.70 -9.44 3.20
C ARG A 203 8.14 -8.59 1.99
N SER A 204 8.71 -9.19 0.94
CA SER A 204 9.04 -8.49 -0.30
C SER A 204 7.77 -7.98 -1.00
N ALA A 205 6.72 -8.81 -1.03
CA ALA A 205 5.43 -8.47 -1.63
C ALA A 205 4.79 -7.22 -1.00
N ASP A 206 4.68 -7.20 0.34
CA ASP A 206 4.14 -6.08 1.11
C ASP A 206 5.00 -4.80 0.95
N VAL A 207 6.33 -4.93 1.08
CA VAL A 207 7.27 -3.81 0.87
C VAL A 207 7.15 -3.23 -0.56
N LEU A 208 7.02 -4.06 -1.60
CA LEU A 208 6.86 -3.58 -2.98
C LEU A 208 5.50 -2.90 -3.18
N GLY A 209 4.42 -3.38 -2.55
CA GLY A 209 3.12 -2.70 -2.54
C GLY A 209 3.16 -1.33 -1.86
N HIS A 210 3.81 -1.24 -0.72
CA HIS A 210 4.06 0.01 -0.01
C HIS A 210 4.94 0.99 -0.82
N VAL A 211 6.00 0.51 -1.46
CA VAL A 211 6.87 1.33 -2.34
C VAL A 211 6.12 1.82 -3.57
N PHE A 212 5.28 0.98 -4.20
CA PHE A 212 4.45 1.36 -5.35
C PHE A 212 3.47 2.50 -4.99
N GLU A 213 2.78 2.40 -3.85
CA GLU A 213 1.90 3.48 -3.37
C GLU A 213 2.65 4.76 -2.99
N TYR A 214 3.81 4.64 -2.34
CA TYR A 214 4.63 5.82 -2.02
C TYR A 214 5.08 6.55 -3.30
N PHE A 215 5.60 5.82 -4.29
CA PHE A 215 6.01 6.39 -5.57
C PHE A 215 4.82 7.00 -6.33
N LEU A 216 3.66 6.34 -6.35
CA LEU A 216 2.44 6.86 -6.96
C LEU A 216 2.03 8.22 -6.37
N GLY A 217 2.12 8.37 -5.04
CA GLY A 217 1.87 9.63 -4.34
C GLY A 217 2.91 10.71 -4.65
N GLU A 218 4.20 10.38 -4.60
CA GLU A 218 5.27 11.34 -4.90
C GLU A 218 5.23 11.81 -6.37
N PHE A 219 4.91 10.92 -7.32
CA PHE A 219 4.72 11.29 -8.72
C PHE A 219 3.53 12.24 -8.92
N ALA A 220 2.41 12.04 -8.22
CA ALA A 220 1.27 12.95 -8.28
C ALA A 220 1.60 14.34 -7.69
N LEU A 221 2.40 14.39 -6.62
CA LEU A 221 2.94 15.65 -6.08
C LEU A 221 3.89 16.33 -7.07
N ALA A 222 4.79 15.56 -7.70
CA ALA A 222 5.77 16.07 -8.67
C ALA A 222 5.14 16.58 -9.98
N GLU A 223 4.03 16.00 -10.43
CA GLU A 223 3.26 16.50 -11.58
C GLU A 223 2.49 17.80 -11.30
N GLY A 224 2.32 18.20 -10.03
CA GLY A 224 1.61 19.42 -9.63
C GLY A 224 0.09 19.42 -9.92
N LYS A 225 -0.47 18.31 -10.41
CA LYS A 225 -1.88 18.16 -10.80
C LYS A 225 -2.75 17.89 -9.57
N LYS A 226 -3.20 18.97 -8.91
CA LYS A 226 -3.96 18.96 -7.63
C LYS A 226 -5.41 18.39 -7.71
N GLY A 227 -5.76 17.63 -8.74
CA GLY A 227 -7.12 17.10 -8.96
C GLY A 227 -7.29 15.65 -8.50
N GLY A 228 -8.49 15.30 -8.02
CA GLY A 228 -8.77 14.00 -7.40
C GLY A 228 -8.50 12.78 -8.30
N GLN A 229 -8.71 12.96 -9.61
CA GLN A 229 -8.57 11.93 -10.65
C GLN A 229 -7.18 11.26 -10.77
N PHE A 230 -6.12 11.85 -10.21
CA PHE A 230 -4.76 11.31 -10.33
C PHE A 230 -4.34 10.52 -9.08
N TYR A 231 -4.49 11.15 -7.92
CA TYR A 231 -4.17 10.56 -6.62
C TYR A 231 -4.92 11.30 -5.52
N THR A 232 -5.62 10.55 -4.66
CA THR A 232 -6.24 11.08 -3.45
C THR A 232 -5.27 10.83 -2.27
N PRO A 233 -4.89 11.85 -1.48
CA PRO A 233 -3.96 11.65 -0.36
C PRO A 233 -4.48 10.61 0.63
N ARG A 234 -3.62 9.67 1.03
CA ARG A 234 -4.00 8.50 1.85
C ARG A 234 -4.81 8.82 3.10
N SER A 235 -4.57 9.95 3.78
CA SER A 235 -5.37 10.37 4.95
C SER A 235 -6.84 10.71 4.62
N VAL A 236 -7.13 11.17 3.40
CA VAL A 236 -8.49 11.42 2.91
C VAL A 236 -9.15 10.10 2.51
N VAL A 237 -8.40 9.20 1.87
CA VAL A 237 -8.85 7.84 1.52
C VAL A 237 -9.21 7.04 2.78
N GLU A 238 -8.31 7.02 3.78
CA GLU A 238 -8.53 6.37 5.08
C GLU A 238 -9.76 6.91 5.80
N LEU A 239 -9.98 8.23 5.78
CA LEU A 239 -11.15 8.85 6.38
C LEU A 239 -12.44 8.43 5.66
N LEU A 240 -12.49 8.53 4.32
CA LEU A 240 -13.69 8.20 3.55
C LEU A 240 -14.07 6.73 3.69
N VAL A 241 -13.11 5.81 3.62
CA VAL A 241 -13.37 4.37 3.83
C VAL A 241 -13.82 4.09 5.26
N LYS A 242 -13.21 4.70 6.29
CA LYS A 242 -13.61 4.52 7.70
C LYS A 242 -14.94 5.16 8.06
N MET A 243 -15.45 6.10 7.26
CA MET A 243 -16.82 6.62 7.35
C MET A 243 -17.86 5.78 6.58
N LEU A 244 -17.41 4.98 5.60
CA LEU A 244 -18.24 4.17 4.72
C LEU A 244 -18.44 2.74 5.23
N GLU A 245 -17.49 2.25 6.04
CA GLU A 245 -17.46 0.93 6.67
C GLU A 245 -17.81 -0.25 5.73
N PRO A 246 -17.06 -0.45 4.62
CA PRO A 246 -17.38 -1.46 3.60
C PRO A 246 -17.04 -2.90 4.04
N TYR A 247 -17.68 -3.41 5.08
CA TYR A 247 -17.40 -4.74 5.66
C TYR A 247 -17.68 -5.92 4.71
N LYS A 248 -18.67 -5.80 3.82
CA LYS A 248 -19.06 -6.82 2.83
C LYS A 248 -19.98 -6.26 1.75
N GLY A 249 -19.85 -6.71 0.51
CA GLY A 249 -20.69 -6.30 -0.62
C GLY A 249 -19.93 -5.56 -1.73
N ARG A 250 -20.68 -4.92 -2.62
CA ARG A 250 -20.16 -4.29 -3.84
C ARG A 250 -19.72 -2.85 -3.56
N VAL A 251 -18.42 -2.58 -3.68
CA VAL A 251 -17.81 -1.26 -3.55
C VAL A 251 -17.57 -0.69 -4.95
N PHE A 252 -18.15 0.47 -5.25
CA PHE A 252 -18.05 1.11 -6.57
C PHE A 252 -17.36 2.47 -6.50
N ASP A 253 -16.41 2.70 -7.42
CA ASP A 253 -15.83 4.02 -7.68
C ASP A 253 -15.94 4.37 -9.19
N PRO A 254 -16.82 5.32 -9.58
CA PRO A 254 -17.05 5.70 -10.97
C PRO A 254 -15.93 6.56 -11.59
N CYS A 255 -14.93 6.97 -10.82
CA CYS A 255 -13.78 7.75 -11.29
C CYS A 255 -12.51 7.34 -10.52
N CYS A 256 -12.24 6.04 -10.52
CA CYS A 256 -11.36 5.39 -9.54
C CYS A 256 -9.88 5.78 -9.59
N GLY A 257 -9.46 6.55 -10.61
CA GLY A 257 -8.08 7.00 -10.77
C GLY A 257 -7.12 5.83 -10.72
N SER A 258 -6.17 5.89 -9.79
CA SER A 258 -5.14 4.87 -9.54
C SER A 258 -5.56 3.76 -8.55
N GLY A 259 -6.85 3.63 -8.22
CA GLY A 259 -7.44 2.52 -7.47
C GLY A 259 -7.31 2.61 -5.94
N GLY A 260 -6.83 3.72 -5.39
CA GLY A 260 -6.53 3.86 -3.96
C GLY A 260 -7.72 3.63 -3.01
N MET A 261 -8.95 3.98 -3.43
CA MET A 261 -10.16 3.72 -2.63
C MET A 261 -10.39 2.22 -2.39
N PHE A 262 -10.13 1.38 -3.41
CA PHE A 262 -10.28 -0.08 -3.30
C PHE A 262 -9.18 -0.69 -2.42
N VAL A 263 -7.94 -0.24 -2.57
CA VAL A 263 -6.80 -0.65 -1.74
C VAL A 263 -7.09 -0.40 -0.26
N GLN A 264 -7.59 0.79 0.07
CA GLN A 264 -7.90 1.12 1.46
C GLN A 264 -9.18 0.43 1.96
N SER A 265 -10.10 0.03 1.06
CA SER A 265 -11.29 -0.77 1.40
C SER A 265 -10.91 -2.21 1.76
N GLU A 266 -10.02 -2.86 0.99
CA GLU A 266 -9.40 -4.14 1.36
C GLU A 266 -8.78 -4.05 2.75
N LYS A 267 -7.88 -3.07 2.92
CA LYS A 267 -7.17 -2.86 4.18
C LYS A 267 -8.10 -2.62 5.36
N PHE A 268 -9.22 -1.92 5.15
CA PHE A 268 -10.25 -1.75 6.18
C PHE A 268 -10.86 -3.10 6.59
N VAL A 269 -11.27 -3.93 5.62
CA VAL A 269 -11.84 -5.26 5.89
C VAL A 269 -10.83 -6.14 6.65
N THR A 270 -9.57 -6.15 6.23
CA THR A 270 -8.48 -6.89 6.87
C THR A 270 -8.16 -6.36 8.29
N GLU A 271 -8.13 -5.04 8.50
CA GLU A 271 -7.98 -4.42 9.83
C GLU A 271 -9.12 -4.80 10.80
N HIS A 272 -10.32 -5.12 10.30
CA HIS A 272 -11.51 -5.45 11.10
C HIS A 272 -11.89 -6.95 11.08
N GLN A 273 -10.94 -7.83 10.75
CA GLN A 273 -11.10 -9.30 10.78
C GLN A 273 -12.15 -9.88 9.81
N GLY A 274 -12.56 -9.13 8.79
CA GLY A 274 -13.30 -9.67 7.65
C GLY A 274 -12.38 -10.39 6.67
N LYS A 275 -12.95 -10.91 5.57
CA LYS A 275 -12.17 -11.49 4.47
C LYS A 275 -12.22 -10.55 3.27
N VAL A 276 -11.10 -10.38 2.56
CA VAL A 276 -11.04 -9.57 1.32
C VAL A 276 -12.14 -9.98 0.32
N ASN A 277 -12.42 -11.28 0.22
CA ASN A 277 -13.46 -11.84 -0.67
C ASN A 277 -14.91 -11.58 -0.20
N ASP A 278 -15.12 -10.97 0.97
CA ASP A 278 -16.45 -10.51 1.41
C ASP A 278 -16.86 -9.22 0.66
N ILE A 279 -15.92 -8.48 0.06
CA ILE A 279 -16.17 -7.36 -0.85
C ILE A 279 -15.91 -7.71 -2.31
N SER A 280 -16.55 -6.96 -3.22
CA SER A 280 -16.30 -7.03 -4.66
C SER A 280 -16.15 -5.62 -5.22
N ILE A 281 -15.02 -5.33 -5.86
CA ILE A 281 -14.69 -3.98 -6.32
C ILE A 281 -15.13 -3.77 -7.78
N TYR A 282 -15.75 -2.62 -8.05
CA TYR A 282 -16.19 -2.19 -9.37
C TYR A 282 -15.63 -0.79 -9.61
N GLY A 283 -15.03 -0.56 -10.77
CA GLY A 283 -14.37 0.72 -11.06
C GLY A 283 -14.56 1.17 -12.50
N GLN A 284 -14.51 2.48 -12.71
CA GLN A 284 -14.36 3.07 -14.02
C GLN A 284 -13.36 4.24 -13.97
N GLU A 285 -12.49 4.31 -14.99
CA GLU A 285 -11.55 5.40 -15.20
C GLU A 285 -11.55 5.77 -16.70
N SER A 286 -11.44 7.06 -17.03
CA SER A 286 -11.49 7.51 -18.43
C SER A 286 -10.11 7.65 -19.08
N ASN A 287 -9.09 7.96 -18.26
CA ASN A 287 -7.71 8.08 -18.68
C ASN A 287 -7.06 6.68 -18.71
N GLN A 288 -6.85 6.13 -19.92
CA GLN A 288 -6.25 4.79 -20.12
C GLN A 288 -4.94 4.60 -19.32
N THR A 289 -4.11 5.64 -19.29
CA THR A 289 -2.81 5.64 -18.61
C THR A 289 -2.94 5.61 -17.09
N THR A 290 -4.03 6.17 -16.54
CA THR A 290 -4.35 6.10 -15.10
C THR A 290 -5.01 4.76 -14.76
N TRP A 291 -5.89 4.25 -15.61
CA TRP A 291 -6.46 2.89 -15.51
C TRP A 291 -5.36 1.81 -15.46
N ARG A 292 -4.30 1.91 -16.26
CA ARG A 292 -3.12 1.03 -16.19
C ARG A 292 -2.49 1.01 -14.79
N LEU A 293 -2.37 2.17 -14.15
CA LEU A 293 -1.84 2.27 -12.79
C LEU A 293 -2.77 1.58 -11.79
N ALA A 294 -4.09 1.76 -11.88
CA ALA A 294 -5.05 1.03 -11.03
C ALA A 294 -4.95 -0.50 -11.21
N LYS A 295 -4.90 -0.99 -12.46
CA LYS A 295 -4.77 -2.42 -12.76
C LYS A 295 -3.51 -3.02 -12.12
N MET A 296 -2.36 -2.34 -12.20
CA MET A 296 -1.14 -2.76 -11.51
C MET A 296 -1.24 -2.65 -9.97
N ASN A 297 -1.77 -1.55 -9.44
CA ASN A 297 -1.86 -1.28 -8.00
C ASN A 297 -2.76 -2.31 -7.25
N LEU A 298 -3.82 -2.75 -7.92
CA LEU A 298 -4.73 -3.79 -7.43
C LEU A 298 -4.11 -5.19 -7.53
N ALA A 299 -3.45 -5.48 -8.66
CA ALA A 299 -2.78 -6.76 -8.88
C ALA A 299 -1.62 -7.01 -7.89
N ILE A 300 -0.92 -5.96 -7.41
CA ILE A 300 0.10 -6.09 -6.34
C ILE A 300 -0.52 -6.53 -4.99
N ARG A 301 -1.83 -6.38 -4.80
CA ARG A 301 -2.56 -6.73 -3.57
C ARG A 301 -3.50 -7.93 -3.77
N GLY A 302 -3.36 -8.67 -4.87
CA GLY A 302 -4.24 -9.82 -5.18
C GLY A 302 -5.72 -9.44 -5.41
N LEU A 303 -6.03 -8.16 -5.63
CA LEU A 303 -7.41 -7.70 -5.81
C LEU A 303 -7.86 -7.91 -7.26
N ASP A 304 -8.96 -8.66 -7.45
CA ASP A 304 -9.55 -8.83 -8.78
C ASP A 304 -10.00 -7.48 -9.34
N SER A 305 -9.39 -7.13 -10.46
CA SER A 305 -9.65 -5.91 -11.21
C SER A 305 -10.36 -6.19 -12.55
N SER A 306 -11.05 -7.33 -12.67
CA SER A 306 -11.90 -7.69 -13.82
C SER A 306 -13.02 -6.67 -14.05
N GLN A 307 -13.54 -6.07 -12.97
CA GLN A 307 -14.59 -5.05 -13.00
C GLN A 307 -14.07 -3.60 -12.92
N VAL A 308 -12.76 -3.38 -13.05
CA VAL A 308 -12.19 -2.03 -13.23
C VAL A 308 -12.06 -1.76 -14.73
N LYS A 309 -13.01 -1.00 -15.27
CA LYS A 309 -13.20 -0.78 -16.72
C LYS A 309 -12.55 0.53 -17.18
N TRP A 310 -12.29 0.61 -18.48
CA TRP A 310 -11.83 1.83 -19.15
C TRP A 310 -12.67 2.09 -20.41
N ASN A 311 -12.99 3.37 -20.65
CA ASN A 311 -13.36 3.91 -21.96
C ASN A 311 -12.97 5.39 -22.03
N SER A 312 -12.84 5.96 -23.23
CA SER A 312 -12.39 7.36 -23.42
C SER A 312 -13.47 8.42 -23.17
N GLU A 313 -14.73 8.03 -22.97
CA GLU A 313 -15.88 8.94 -22.88
C GLU A 313 -16.24 9.30 -21.43
N GLY A 314 -15.87 8.43 -20.48
CA GLY A 314 -16.13 8.62 -19.06
C GLY A 314 -17.57 8.28 -18.65
N SER A 315 -17.75 8.17 -17.34
CA SER A 315 -18.87 7.48 -16.70
C SER A 315 -20.23 8.17 -16.84
N PHE A 316 -20.27 9.42 -17.33
CA PHE A 316 -21.51 10.13 -17.68
C PHE A 316 -22.01 9.82 -19.10
N LEU A 317 -21.11 9.61 -20.05
CA LEU A 317 -21.45 9.39 -21.46
C LEU A 317 -21.49 7.90 -21.80
N ASN A 318 -20.57 7.13 -21.24
CA ASN A 318 -20.48 5.69 -21.41
C ASN A 318 -20.22 5.02 -20.07
N ASP A 319 -21.25 4.91 -19.25
CA ASP A 319 -21.25 4.08 -18.04
C ASP A 319 -20.98 2.61 -18.40
N ALA A 320 -19.91 2.04 -17.85
CA ALA A 320 -19.52 0.65 -18.07
C ALA A 320 -20.24 -0.36 -17.15
N HIS A 321 -21.05 0.13 -16.21
CA HIS A 321 -21.65 -0.63 -15.09
C HIS A 321 -23.16 -0.35 -14.96
N LYS A 322 -23.86 -0.16 -16.07
CA LYS A 322 -25.26 0.33 -16.17
C LYS A 322 -26.30 -0.35 -15.26
N ASP A 323 -26.11 -1.64 -14.96
CA ASP A 323 -27.02 -2.43 -14.12
C ASP A 323 -26.51 -2.61 -12.67
N LEU A 324 -25.34 -2.05 -12.33
CA LEU A 324 -24.70 -2.17 -11.02
C LEU A 324 -25.46 -1.37 -9.96
N LYS A 325 -26.02 -2.11 -9.00
CA LYS A 325 -26.52 -1.55 -7.74
C LYS A 325 -25.48 -1.83 -6.67
N ALA A 326 -24.50 -0.94 -6.53
CA ALA A 326 -23.47 -1.06 -5.51
C ALA A 326 -24.07 -0.93 -4.10
N ASP A 327 -23.44 -1.59 -3.13
CA ASP A 327 -23.82 -1.50 -1.71
C ASP A 327 -23.12 -0.31 -1.04
N TYR A 328 -21.92 0.06 -1.53
CA TYR A 328 -21.19 1.27 -1.16
C TYR A 328 -20.68 1.98 -2.42
N ILE A 329 -20.72 3.31 -2.42
CA ILE A 329 -20.15 4.16 -3.47
C ILE A 329 -19.17 5.13 -2.83
N ILE A 330 -17.95 5.19 -3.37
CA ILE A 330 -16.87 6.07 -2.93
C ILE A 330 -16.21 6.68 -4.17
N ALA A 331 -15.87 7.97 -4.13
CA ALA A 331 -15.33 8.68 -5.30
C ALA A 331 -14.55 9.91 -4.87
N ASN A 332 -13.59 10.35 -5.70
CA ASN A 332 -13.00 11.69 -5.63
C ASN A 332 -12.86 12.27 -7.05
N PRO A 333 -13.94 12.86 -7.62
CA PRO A 333 -13.95 13.32 -9.01
C PRO A 333 -12.96 14.48 -9.29
N PRO A 334 -12.71 14.79 -10.59
CA PRO A 334 -11.82 15.87 -11.01
C PRO A 334 -12.17 17.26 -10.46
#